data_AF-A0A221NYA5-F1
#
_entry.id   AF-A0A221NYA5-F1
#
_cell.length_a   1.000
_cell.length_b   1.000
_cell.length_c   1.000
_cell.angle_alpha   90.00
_cell.angle_beta   90.00
_cell.angle_gamma   90.00
#
_symmetry.space_group_name_H-M   'P 1'
#
loop_
_entity.id
_entity.type
_entity.pdbx_description
1 polymer ?
#
loop_
_entity_poly.entity_id
_entity_poly.type
_entity_poly.pdbx_seq_one_letter_code
_entity_poly.pdbx_strand_id
1 'polypeptide(L)'
;MAPLIFVNFRRRDTRETGPHIDTALQREFGAHNVFRDQRSIAKSADFREEIERKLRKCDILLAVIGHRWASVTDDAGRRLIDDEEDWVHQEIARAFEWKLSVLPVLVDGADLPDKNALPGDIAELANRQAVHFRPHQEHIDFPPLFEAIREAVPDLRTARRGDTDDPDRRNGGTTVRFDRIDRIDRASMAFGGSNNRLTTNNYASEPEEDD
;
A
#
# COMPACT_ATOMS: atom_id res chain seq x y z
N MET A 1 -4.44 0.65 -16.18
CA MET A 1 -4.29 1.79 -15.25
C MET A 1 -2.81 1.88 -14.95
N ALA A 2 -2.25 3.08 -14.78
CA ALA A 2 -0.86 3.22 -14.37
C ALA A 2 -0.74 2.76 -12.91
N PRO A 3 0.26 1.96 -12.55
CA PRO A 3 0.36 1.40 -11.21
C PRO A 3 0.74 2.47 -10.19
N LEU A 4 0.19 2.35 -8.99
CA LEU A 4 0.32 3.40 -7.97
C LEU A 4 1.20 2.91 -6.81
N ILE A 5 2.21 3.70 -6.50
CA ILE A 5 3.20 3.50 -5.43
C ILE A 5 2.77 4.34 -4.23
N PHE A 6 2.61 3.72 -3.06
CA PHE A 6 2.32 4.42 -1.81
C PHE A 6 3.57 4.50 -0.93
N VAL A 7 3.99 5.70 -0.51
CA VAL A 7 5.15 5.91 0.37
C VAL A 7 4.65 6.15 1.81
N ASN A 8 4.81 5.13 2.65
CA ASN A 8 4.50 5.15 4.07
C ASN A 8 5.79 5.42 4.88
N PHE A 9 5.78 6.44 5.74
CA PHE A 9 6.95 6.80 6.52
C PHE A 9 6.60 7.50 7.82
N ARG A 10 7.40 7.28 8.87
CA ARG A 10 7.20 7.93 10.17
C ARG A 10 7.98 9.23 10.21
N ARG A 11 7.29 10.39 10.16
CA ARG A 11 7.94 11.73 10.21
C ARG A 11 8.89 11.96 11.38
N ARG A 12 8.61 11.38 12.56
CA ARG A 12 9.48 11.48 13.75
C ARG A 12 10.80 10.69 13.61
N ASP A 13 10.92 9.88 12.56
CA ASP A 13 12.04 8.97 12.31
C ASP A 13 12.76 9.32 10.99
N THR A 14 12.01 9.47 9.89
CA THR A 14 12.54 9.70 8.53
C THR A 14 12.07 11.01 7.91
N ARG A 15 12.13 12.11 8.69
CA ARG A 15 11.58 13.44 8.34
C ARG A 15 12.00 13.96 6.96
N GLU A 16 13.27 13.78 6.60
CA GLU A 16 13.84 14.29 5.35
C GLU A 16 13.92 13.20 4.28
N THR A 17 14.29 11.98 4.68
CA THR A 17 14.47 10.86 3.76
C THR A 17 13.16 10.38 3.12
N GLY A 18 12.05 10.33 3.85
CA GLY A 18 10.75 9.92 3.28
C GLY A 18 10.30 10.82 2.12
N PRO A 19 10.22 12.15 2.32
CA PRO A 19 9.91 13.10 1.24
C PRO A 19 10.92 13.10 0.08
N HIS A 20 12.20 12.81 0.37
CA HIS A 20 13.24 12.70 -0.64
C HIS A 20 13.03 11.49 -1.55
N ILE A 21 12.76 10.32 -0.98
CA ILE A 21 12.41 9.10 -1.72
C ILE A 21 11.14 9.35 -2.56
N ASP A 22 10.09 9.93 -1.98
CA ASP A 22 8.86 10.31 -2.69
C ASP A 22 9.15 11.19 -3.91
N THR A 23 9.98 12.22 -3.75
CA THR A 23 10.35 13.14 -4.84
C THR A 23 11.09 12.42 -5.96
N ALA A 24 12.02 11.54 -5.62
CA ALA A 24 12.78 10.75 -6.61
C ALA A 24 11.88 9.76 -7.35
N LEU A 25 10.96 9.09 -6.64
CA LEU A 25 9.98 8.19 -7.25
C LEU A 25 9.05 8.94 -8.20
N GLN A 26 8.58 10.13 -7.85
CA GLN A 26 7.77 10.95 -8.76
C GLN A 26 8.52 11.33 -10.04
N ARG A 27 9.83 11.57 -9.94
CA ARG A 27 10.67 11.86 -11.11
C ARG A 27 10.85 10.63 -12.01
N GLU A 28 11.01 9.45 -11.41
CA GLU A 28 11.28 8.21 -12.15
C GLU A 28 10.02 7.54 -12.71
N PHE A 29 8.93 7.53 -11.93
CA PHE A 29 7.69 6.82 -12.25
C PHE A 29 6.55 7.75 -12.65
N GLY A 30 6.74 9.07 -12.55
CA GLY A 30 5.72 10.08 -12.83
C GLY A 30 4.90 10.46 -11.59
N ALA A 31 4.64 11.76 -11.43
CA ALA A 31 3.98 12.29 -10.23
C ALA A 31 2.54 11.77 -10.00
N HIS A 32 1.88 11.28 -11.05
CA HIS A 32 0.54 10.69 -10.95
C HIS A 32 0.55 9.24 -10.44
N ASN A 33 1.74 8.61 -10.37
CA ASN A 33 1.92 7.23 -9.95
C ASN A 33 2.45 7.07 -8.53
N VAL A 34 2.67 8.16 -7.80
CA VAL A 34 3.23 8.13 -6.45
C VAL A 34 2.35 8.93 -5.50
N PHE A 35 1.89 8.27 -4.44
CA PHE A 35 1.19 8.89 -3.33
C PHE A 35 2.05 8.81 -2.08
N ARG A 36 2.03 9.86 -1.27
CA ARG A 36 2.69 9.90 0.04
C ARG A 36 1.67 10.03 1.16
N ASP A 37 2.07 9.68 2.38
CA ASP A 37 1.37 10.09 3.61
C ASP A 37 1.26 11.64 3.65
N GLN A 38 0.06 12.15 3.33
CA GLN A 38 -0.26 13.58 3.22
C GLN A 38 -0.68 14.19 4.56
N ARG A 39 0.17 14.18 5.59
CA ARG A 39 -0.12 14.97 6.82
C ARG A 39 0.05 16.48 6.67
N SER A 40 -0.19 17.05 5.48
CA SER A 40 -0.05 18.49 5.23
C SER A 40 -1.38 19.21 4.98
N ILE A 41 -2.52 18.52 4.95
CA ILE A 41 -3.84 19.16 4.72
C ILE A 41 -4.89 18.59 5.71
N ALA A 42 -5.32 19.45 6.64
CA ALA A 42 -6.50 19.46 7.52
C ALA A 42 -6.92 18.23 8.36
N LYS A 43 -7.17 18.50 9.65
CA LYS A 43 -7.78 17.63 10.67
C LYS A 43 -9.29 17.40 10.40
N SER A 44 -9.68 16.52 9.48
CA SER A 44 -11.08 16.06 9.38
C SER A 44 -11.20 14.53 9.35
N ALA A 45 -12.36 14.02 9.74
CA ALA A 45 -12.69 12.59 9.72
C ALA A 45 -12.62 11.98 8.30
N ASP A 46 -12.81 12.82 7.26
CA ASP A 46 -12.81 12.41 5.84
C ASP A 46 -11.42 11.96 5.35
N PHE A 47 -10.36 12.32 6.06
CA PHE A 47 -8.98 12.04 5.63
C PHE A 47 -8.65 10.54 5.69
N ARG A 48 -9.24 9.80 6.64
CA ARG A 48 -9.07 8.34 6.76
C ARG A 48 -9.63 7.63 5.53
N GLU A 49 -10.85 7.97 5.15
CA GLU A 49 -11.51 7.42 3.97
C GLU A 49 -10.76 7.77 2.68
N GLU A 50 -10.19 8.98 2.60
CA GLU A 50 -9.39 9.38 1.45
C GLU A 50 -8.08 8.61 1.33
N ILE A 51 -7.35 8.39 2.44
CA ILE A 51 -6.14 7.57 2.44
C ILE A 51 -6.48 6.14 2.06
N GLU A 52 -7.52 5.55 2.65
CA GLU A 52 -7.96 4.20 2.30
C GLU A 52 -8.33 4.09 0.82
N ARG A 53 -9.06 5.06 0.27
CA ARG A 53 -9.42 5.12 -1.14
C ARG A 53 -8.19 5.24 -2.05
N LYS A 54 -7.15 5.96 -1.63
CA LYS A 54 -5.88 6.06 -2.38
C LYS A 54 -5.10 4.75 -2.29
N LEU A 55 -4.96 4.20 -1.10
CA LEU A 55 -4.24 2.96 -0.84
C LEU A 55 -4.86 1.77 -1.59
N ARG A 56 -6.19 1.68 -1.68
CA ARG A 56 -6.89 0.66 -2.51
C ARG A 56 -6.54 0.70 -3.99
N LYS A 57 -6.04 1.82 -4.49
CA LYS A 57 -5.63 1.97 -5.89
C LYS A 57 -4.14 1.67 -6.09
N CYS A 58 -3.41 1.46 -5.00
CA CYS A 58 -1.98 1.17 -5.03
C CYS A 58 -1.72 -0.31 -5.22
N ASP A 59 -0.67 -0.61 -5.98
CA ASP A 59 -0.20 -1.97 -6.21
C ASP A 59 0.97 -2.31 -5.26
N ILE A 60 1.66 -1.29 -4.76
CA ILE A 60 2.78 -1.42 -3.82
C ILE A 60 2.75 -0.32 -2.75
N LEU A 61 3.06 -0.71 -1.51
CA LEU A 61 3.39 0.18 -0.40
C LEU A 61 4.88 0.05 -0.05
N LEU A 62 5.57 1.19 0.01
CA LEU A 62 6.93 1.31 0.51
C LEU A 62 6.89 1.71 1.99
N ALA A 63 7.37 0.84 2.86
CA ALA A 63 7.51 1.14 4.29
C ALA A 63 8.91 1.68 4.55
N VAL A 64 9.05 2.99 4.72
CA VAL A 64 10.35 3.65 4.96
C VAL A 64 10.66 3.62 6.45
N ILE A 65 11.68 2.83 6.81
CA ILE A 65 12.05 2.46 8.17
C ILE A 65 13.42 3.04 8.49
N GLY A 66 13.50 3.97 9.42
CA GLY A 66 14.73 4.42 10.06
C GLY A 66 14.92 3.79 11.44
N HIS A 67 15.99 4.19 12.11
CA HIS A 67 16.47 3.57 13.35
C HIS A 67 15.48 3.57 14.52
N ARG A 68 14.55 4.52 14.57
CA ARG A 68 13.58 4.65 15.65
C ARG A 68 12.18 4.24 15.23
N TRP A 69 11.98 3.77 14.00
CA TRP A 69 10.67 3.55 13.39
C TRP A 69 9.70 2.75 14.31
N ALA A 70 10.18 1.65 14.89
CA ALA A 70 9.40 0.79 15.79
C ALA A 70 9.42 1.25 17.27
N SER A 71 10.35 2.14 17.64
CA SER A 71 10.58 2.53 19.03
C SER A 71 10.09 3.94 19.38
N VAL A 72 9.64 4.74 18.40
CA VAL A 72 9.02 6.04 18.69
C VAL A 72 7.78 5.84 19.57
N THR A 73 7.69 6.61 20.65
CA THR A 73 6.56 6.56 21.58
C THR A 73 5.64 7.79 21.49
N ASP A 74 4.43 7.64 22.02
CA ASP A 74 3.55 8.76 22.40
C ASP A 74 4.04 9.43 23.71
N ASP A 75 3.29 10.43 24.17
CA ASP A 75 3.59 11.17 25.40
C ASP A 75 3.40 10.32 26.67
N ALA A 76 2.69 9.20 26.58
CA ALA A 76 2.50 8.22 27.65
C ALA A 76 3.56 7.11 27.65
N GLY A 77 4.52 7.14 26.71
CA GLY A 77 5.59 6.15 26.59
C GLY A 77 5.17 4.86 25.88
N ARG A 78 3.97 4.79 25.29
CA ARG A 78 3.54 3.64 24.47
C ARG A 78 4.15 3.76 23.09
N ARG A 79 4.67 2.67 22.51
CA ARG A 79 5.22 2.70 21.15
C ARG A 79 4.08 3.00 20.18
N LEU A 80 4.28 3.98 19.30
CA LEU A 80 3.27 4.34 18.31
C LEU A 80 2.95 3.18 17.37
N ILE A 81 3.92 2.30 17.10
CA ILE A 81 3.67 1.14 16.25
C ILE A 81 2.72 0.11 16.90
N ASP A 82 2.52 0.16 18.22
CA ASP A 82 1.56 -0.70 18.94
C ASP A 82 0.17 -0.04 19.07
N ASP A 83 0.04 1.22 18.64
CA ASP A 83 -1.21 1.98 18.72
C ASP A 83 -2.04 1.74 17.45
N GLU A 84 -3.22 1.14 17.61
CA GLU A 84 -4.16 0.89 16.51
C GLU A 84 -4.60 2.20 15.81
N GLU A 85 -4.44 3.37 16.45
CA GLU A 85 -4.71 4.68 15.85
C GLU A 85 -3.50 5.29 15.12
N ASP A 86 -2.32 4.67 15.16
CA ASP A 86 -1.15 5.12 14.42
C ASP A 86 -1.31 4.85 12.93
N TRP A 87 -1.26 5.92 12.14
CA TRP A 87 -1.41 5.84 10.69
C TRP A 87 -0.38 4.94 10.01
N VAL A 88 0.86 4.92 10.52
CA VAL A 88 1.91 4.09 9.92
C VAL A 88 1.56 2.61 10.08
N HIS A 89 1.14 2.21 11.28
CA HIS A 89 0.57 0.88 11.53
C HIS A 89 -0.63 0.61 10.62
N GLN A 90 -1.64 1.47 10.67
CA GLN A 90 -2.90 1.31 9.96
C GLN A 90 -2.75 1.11 8.44
N GLU A 91 -1.86 1.86 7.79
CA GLU A 91 -1.61 1.77 6.35
C GLU A 91 -0.91 0.45 5.99
N ILE A 92 0.05 0.00 6.79
CA ILE A 92 0.74 -1.27 6.59
C ILE A 92 -0.22 -2.44 6.81
N ALA A 93 -1.02 -2.41 7.87
CA ALA A 93 -2.03 -3.43 8.17
C ALA A 93 -3.01 -3.59 7.01
N ARG A 94 -3.54 -2.47 6.49
CA ARG A 94 -4.44 -2.48 5.32
C ARG A 94 -3.76 -2.95 4.04
N ALA A 95 -2.50 -2.59 3.82
CA ALA A 95 -1.75 -3.08 2.67
C ALA A 95 -1.64 -4.62 2.72
N PHE A 96 -1.39 -5.21 3.89
CA PHE A 96 -1.41 -6.67 4.04
C PHE A 96 -2.82 -7.25 3.89
N GLU A 97 -3.82 -6.64 4.49
CA GLU A 97 -5.23 -7.07 4.38
C GLU A 97 -5.69 -7.15 2.92
N TRP A 98 -5.36 -6.13 2.12
CA TRP A 98 -5.72 -6.04 0.71
C TRP A 98 -4.70 -6.69 -0.23
N LYS A 99 -3.70 -7.38 0.33
CA LYS A 99 -2.67 -8.14 -0.41
C LYS A 99 -1.87 -7.28 -1.40
N LEU A 100 -1.60 -6.03 -1.03
CA LEU A 100 -0.64 -5.19 -1.75
C LEU A 100 0.78 -5.75 -1.57
N SER A 101 1.64 -5.49 -2.55
CA SER A 101 3.07 -5.67 -2.35
C SER A 101 3.56 -4.70 -1.28
N VAL A 102 4.28 -5.19 -0.27
CA VAL A 102 4.90 -4.34 0.76
C VAL A 102 6.41 -4.49 0.66
N LEU A 103 7.10 -3.37 0.40
CA LEU A 103 8.55 -3.31 0.27
C LEU A 103 9.14 -2.44 1.39
N PRO A 104 9.80 -3.04 2.39
CA PRO A 104 10.58 -2.28 3.36
C PRO A 104 11.77 -1.55 2.71
N VAL A 105 11.94 -0.29 3.06
CA VAL A 105 13.09 0.54 2.68
C VAL A 105 13.82 0.97 3.95
N LEU A 106 15.00 0.39 4.19
CA LEU A 106 15.79 0.57 5.39
C LEU A 106 16.75 1.76 5.24
N VAL A 107 16.56 2.78 6.07
CA VAL A 107 17.27 4.06 5.95
C VAL A 107 18.52 4.09 6.83
N ASP A 108 19.65 4.50 6.25
CA ASP A 108 20.91 4.78 6.95
C ASP A 108 21.45 3.63 7.82
N GLY A 109 21.19 2.38 7.43
CA GLY A 109 21.62 1.20 8.16
C GLY A 109 20.66 0.74 9.25
N ALA A 110 19.43 1.25 9.25
CA ALA A 110 18.35 0.69 10.07
C ALA A 110 18.12 -0.79 9.76
N ASP A 111 17.69 -1.53 10.78
CA ASP A 111 17.33 -2.94 10.66
C ASP A 111 15.82 -3.11 10.52
N LEU A 112 15.43 -4.22 9.88
CA LEU A 112 14.04 -4.65 9.87
C LEU A 112 13.66 -5.13 11.27
N PRO A 113 12.55 -4.64 11.86
CA PRO A 113 12.14 -5.08 13.20
C PRO A 113 11.83 -6.57 13.24
N ASP A 114 12.18 -7.22 14.35
CA ASP A 114 11.83 -8.61 14.60
C ASP A 114 10.31 -8.81 14.60
N LYS A 115 9.86 -9.98 14.14
CA LYS A 115 8.43 -10.35 14.11
C LYS A 115 7.73 -10.16 15.46
N ASN A 116 8.41 -10.46 16.57
CA ASN A 116 7.86 -10.35 17.93
C ASN A 116 7.85 -8.91 18.46
N ALA A 117 8.56 -7.99 17.80
CA ALA A 117 8.56 -6.57 18.16
C ALA A 117 7.42 -5.80 17.48
N LEU A 118 6.66 -6.44 16.60
CA LEU A 118 5.57 -5.89 15.81
C LEU A 118 4.19 -6.42 16.26
N PRO A 119 3.13 -5.61 16.13
CA PRO A 119 1.75 -6.09 16.23
C PRO A 119 1.44 -7.21 15.23
N GLY A 120 0.51 -8.10 15.59
CA GLY A 120 0.24 -9.33 14.84
C GLY A 120 -0.25 -9.11 13.41
N ASP A 121 -0.97 -8.01 13.15
CA ASP A 121 -1.52 -7.65 11.84
C ASP A 121 -0.48 -7.02 10.88
N ILE A 122 0.66 -6.57 11.40
CA ILE A 122 1.80 -6.10 10.59
C ILE A 122 3.07 -6.94 10.76
N ALA A 123 3.03 -7.99 11.57
CA ALA A 123 4.16 -8.86 11.85
C ALA A 123 4.77 -9.50 10.58
N GLU A 124 3.98 -9.63 9.51
CA GLU A 124 4.45 -10.12 8.22
C GLU A 124 5.47 -9.19 7.55
N LEU A 125 5.56 -7.92 7.97
CA LEU A 125 6.59 -6.98 7.53
C LEU A 125 8.00 -7.53 7.77
N ALA A 126 8.21 -8.23 8.88
CA ALA A 126 9.49 -8.83 9.25
C ALA A 126 9.95 -9.94 8.29
N ASN A 127 9.04 -10.50 7.48
CA ASN A 127 9.35 -11.56 6.51
C ASN A 127 9.60 -11.02 5.09
N ARG A 128 9.50 -9.71 4.88
CA ARG A 128 9.67 -9.09 3.56
C ARG A 128 11.13 -8.85 3.24
N GLN A 129 11.47 -9.03 1.97
CA GLN A 129 12.77 -8.60 1.45
C GLN A 129 12.85 -7.08 1.49
N ALA A 130 13.92 -6.56 2.08
CA ALA A 130 14.13 -5.13 2.24
C ALA A 130 15.18 -4.60 1.26
N VAL A 131 15.07 -3.30 0.93
CA VAL A 131 16.10 -2.56 0.20
C VAL A 131 16.73 -1.54 1.14
N HIS A 132 18.05 -1.40 1.08
CA HIS A 132 18.75 -0.37 1.84
C HIS A 132 18.82 0.94 1.07
N PHE A 133 18.66 2.05 1.79
CA PHE A 133 18.74 3.38 1.23
C PHE A 133 19.54 4.31 2.15
N ARG A 134 20.60 4.90 1.61
CA ARG A 134 21.40 5.93 2.27
C ARG A 134 21.27 7.22 1.46
N PRO A 135 20.71 8.30 2.03
CA PRO A 135 20.57 9.57 1.30
C PRO A 135 21.89 10.10 0.74
N HIS A 136 23.00 9.90 1.45
CA HIS A 136 24.33 10.33 1.00
C HIS A 136 24.91 9.47 -0.13
N GLN A 137 24.33 8.30 -0.42
CA GLN A 137 24.69 7.40 -1.51
C GLN A 137 23.51 7.16 -2.46
N GLU A 138 22.61 8.15 -2.59
CA GLU A 138 21.40 8.04 -3.39
C GLU A 138 21.62 7.56 -4.83
N HIS A 139 22.73 7.94 -5.46
CA HIS A 139 23.10 7.53 -6.81
C HIS A 139 23.39 6.03 -6.94
N ILE A 140 23.77 5.39 -5.83
CA ILE A 140 24.01 3.95 -5.71
C ILE A 140 22.72 3.23 -5.32
N ASP A 141 21.96 3.79 -4.39
CA ASP A 141 20.86 3.10 -3.72
C ASP A 141 19.49 3.29 -4.42
N PHE A 142 19.30 4.35 -5.23
CA PHE A 142 18.07 4.50 -6.02
C PHE A 142 17.90 3.46 -7.14
N PRO A 143 18.92 3.14 -7.97
CA PRO A 143 18.77 2.13 -9.01
C PRO A 143 18.22 0.77 -8.51
N PRO A 144 18.76 0.13 -7.45
CA PRO A 144 18.20 -1.12 -6.94
C PRO A 144 16.80 -0.95 -6.34
N LEU A 145 16.49 0.19 -5.71
CA LEU A 145 15.13 0.49 -5.24
C LEU A 145 14.14 0.56 -6.41
N PHE A 146 14.50 1.23 -7.50
CA PHE A 146 13.64 1.35 -8.68
C PHE A 146 13.43 0.00 -9.37
N GLU A 147 14.47 -0.83 -9.46
CA GLU A 147 14.33 -2.19 -10.00
C GLU A 147 13.43 -3.06 -9.11
N ALA A 148 13.61 -3.04 -7.79
CA ALA A 148 12.74 -3.78 -6.86
C ALA A 148 11.27 -3.38 -7.01
N ILE A 149 10.99 -2.08 -7.20
CA ILE A 149 9.63 -1.58 -7.45
C ILE A 149 9.07 -2.10 -8.79
N ARG A 150 9.88 -2.11 -9.85
CA ARG A 150 9.47 -2.62 -11.18
C ARG A 150 9.23 -4.12 -11.19
N GLU A 151 9.99 -4.87 -10.40
CA GLU A 151 9.80 -6.31 -10.24
C GLU A 151 8.52 -6.62 -9.46
N ALA A 152 8.28 -5.88 -8.38
CA ALA A 152 7.08 -6.01 -7.56
C ALA A 152 5.80 -5.57 -8.30
N VAL A 153 5.92 -4.63 -9.24
CA VAL A 153 4.78 -4.12 -10.04
C VAL A 153 5.16 -4.04 -11.52
N PRO A 154 5.05 -5.17 -12.27
CA PRO A 154 5.49 -5.26 -13.67
C PRO A 154 4.86 -4.22 -14.61
N ASP A 155 3.62 -3.82 -14.32
CA ASP A 155 2.88 -2.83 -15.12
C ASP A 155 3.54 -1.43 -15.06
N LEU A 156 4.45 -1.14 -14.10
CA LEU A 156 5.20 0.13 -14.02
C LEU A 156 6.24 0.22 -15.14
N ARG A 157 6.68 -0.93 -15.67
CA ARG A 157 7.66 -1.00 -16.77
C ARG A 157 7.04 -0.49 -18.08
N THR A 158 5.72 -0.59 -18.23
CA THR A 158 4.99 -0.25 -19.46
C THR A 158 4.68 1.24 -19.54
N ALA A 159 4.44 1.90 -18.41
CA ALA A 159 4.10 3.33 -18.35
C ALA A 159 5.22 4.25 -18.90
N ARG A 160 6.50 3.92 -18.66
CA ARG A 160 7.65 4.68 -19.18
C ARG A 160 7.77 4.64 -20.70
N ARG A 161 7.22 3.62 -21.37
CA ARG A 161 7.35 3.44 -22.83
C ARG A 161 6.31 4.25 -23.62
N GLY A 162 5.26 4.75 -22.97
CA GLY A 162 4.18 5.52 -23.59
C GLY A 162 4.30 7.05 -23.44
N ASP A 163 5.16 7.54 -22.54
CA ASP A 163 5.20 8.96 -22.18
C ASP A 163 6.30 9.77 -22.93
N THR A 164 7.09 9.12 -23.79
CA THR A 164 8.15 9.77 -24.59
C THR A 164 7.70 10.25 -25.98
N ASP A 165 6.43 10.06 -26.38
CA ASP A 165 5.95 10.37 -27.74
C ASP A 165 4.69 11.27 -27.80
N ASP A 166 4.38 12.05 -26.75
CA ASP A 166 3.22 12.96 -26.76
C ASP A 166 3.59 14.43 -27.03
N PRO A 167 3.30 14.98 -28.23
CA PRO A 167 3.59 16.38 -28.57
C PRO A 167 2.58 17.38 -27.98
N ASP A 168 1.51 16.94 -27.29
CA ASP A 168 0.34 17.77 -26.99
C ASP A 168 0.23 18.28 -25.53
N ARG A 169 1.36 18.47 -24.83
CA ARG A 169 1.41 19.11 -23.48
C ARG A 169 1.15 20.63 -23.51
N ARG A 170 0.08 21.08 -24.19
CA ARG A 170 -0.45 22.45 -24.11
C ARG A 170 -1.98 22.49 -24.09
N ASN A 171 -2.64 21.94 -23.08
CA ASN A 171 -3.72 22.67 -22.40
C ASN A 171 -4.23 21.94 -21.16
N GLY A 172 -4.50 22.73 -20.12
CA GLY A 172 -5.09 22.26 -18.86
C GLY A 172 -6.57 21.89 -18.98
N GLY A 173 -6.99 20.93 -18.16
CA GLY A 173 -8.40 20.54 -18.04
C GLY A 173 -8.58 19.23 -17.28
N THR A 174 -8.35 19.24 -15.96
CA THR A 174 -8.58 18.09 -15.09
C THR A 174 -10.08 17.81 -14.96
N THR A 175 -10.57 16.75 -15.61
CA THR A 175 -11.80 16.07 -15.21
C THR A 175 -11.53 14.58 -15.21
N VAL A 176 -11.32 13.99 -14.03
CA VAL A 176 -11.19 12.53 -13.88
C VAL A 176 -12.47 12.01 -13.26
N ARG A 177 -13.28 11.33 -14.08
CA ARG A 177 -14.42 10.52 -13.62
C ARG A 177 -13.88 9.26 -12.93
N PHE A 178 -14.30 9.03 -11.70
CA PHE A 178 -14.00 7.82 -10.95
C PHE A 178 -15.19 6.88 -11.00
N ASP A 179 -15.07 5.81 -11.79
CA ASP A 179 -15.87 4.62 -11.62
C ASP A 179 -14.97 3.40 -11.78
N ARG A 180 -15.02 2.50 -10.79
CA ARG A 180 -14.92 1.02 -10.90
C ARG A 180 -14.36 0.43 -9.60
N ILE A 181 -15.30 0.08 -8.73
CA ILE A 181 -15.15 -0.95 -7.70
C ILE A 181 -15.29 -2.30 -8.44
N ASP A 182 -14.31 -3.19 -8.30
CA ASP A 182 -14.41 -4.66 -8.40
C ASP A 182 -13.06 -5.28 -8.83
N ARG A 183 -12.27 -5.69 -7.84
CA ARG A 183 -11.20 -6.70 -8.01
C ARG A 183 -10.98 -7.45 -6.69
N ILE A 184 -11.98 -8.23 -6.30
CA ILE A 184 -11.75 -9.44 -5.51
C ILE A 184 -12.57 -10.53 -6.20
N ASP A 185 -11.87 -11.50 -6.79
CA ASP A 185 -12.30 -12.87 -7.14
C ASP A 185 -11.77 -13.31 -8.51
N ARG A 186 -10.57 -13.90 -8.49
CA ARG A 186 -10.17 -14.95 -9.45
C ARG A 186 -8.94 -15.72 -8.98
N ALA A 187 -9.01 -16.28 -7.76
CA ALA A 187 -8.04 -17.28 -7.32
C ALA A 187 -8.65 -18.18 -6.21
N SER A 188 -9.78 -18.82 -6.49
CA SER A 188 -10.30 -19.94 -5.70
C SER A 188 -11.31 -20.75 -6.52
N MET A 189 -10.89 -21.32 -7.65
CA MET A 189 -11.62 -22.41 -8.30
C MET A 189 -10.62 -23.31 -9.05
N ALA A 190 -9.97 -24.18 -8.29
CA ALA A 190 -9.48 -25.47 -8.76
C ALA A 190 -9.16 -26.30 -7.52
N PHE A 191 -10.08 -27.16 -7.08
CA PHE A 191 -9.79 -28.48 -6.47
C PHE A 191 -11.11 -29.19 -6.08
N GLY A 192 -11.30 -30.40 -6.63
CA GLY A 192 -12.20 -31.47 -6.16
C GLY A 192 -13.70 -31.24 -6.38
N GLY A 193 -14.49 -32.08 -7.05
CA GLY A 193 -14.40 -33.54 -7.15
C GLY A 193 -15.57 -34.18 -6.42
N SER A 194 -16.54 -34.66 -7.19
CA SER A 194 -17.50 -35.75 -6.89
C SER A 194 -18.85 -35.45 -6.24
N ASN A 195 -19.89 -35.70 -7.04
CA ASN A 195 -21.14 -36.43 -6.78
C ASN A 195 -21.96 -36.12 -5.52
N ASN A 196 -23.16 -35.56 -5.73
CA ASN A 196 -24.36 -36.39 -5.49
C ASN A 196 -25.55 -35.96 -6.37
N ARG A 197 -26.28 -36.98 -6.82
CA ARG A 197 -27.49 -36.93 -7.63
C ARG A 197 -28.68 -37.22 -6.70
N LEU A 198 -29.88 -36.80 -7.12
CA LEU A 198 -31.21 -37.07 -6.53
C LEU A 198 -31.52 -36.13 -5.34
N THR A 199 -32.68 -35.48 -5.22
CA THR A 199 -34.01 -35.66 -5.84
C THR A 199 -34.82 -34.38 -5.62
N THR A 200 -35.74 -34.15 -6.53
CA THR A 200 -36.87 -33.21 -6.46
C THR A 200 -37.66 -33.32 -5.15
N ASN A 201 -38.05 -32.19 -4.54
CA ASN A 201 -39.48 -31.93 -4.33
C ASN A 201 -39.77 -30.48 -3.89
N ASN A 202 -40.77 -29.93 -4.56
CA ASN A 202 -41.50 -28.71 -4.24
C ASN A 202 -42.20 -28.82 -2.88
N TYR A 203 -42.34 -27.71 -2.15
CA TYR A 203 -43.62 -27.32 -1.57
C TYR A 203 -43.65 -25.80 -1.40
N ALA A 204 -44.62 -25.17 -2.05
CA ALA A 204 -45.03 -23.80 -1.86
C ALA A 204 -46.27 -23.77 -0.95
N SER A 205 -46.37 -22.68 -0.19
CA SER A 205 -47.60 -22.03 0.30
C SER A 205 -48.44 -22.70 1.40
N GLU A 206 -48.37 -22.09 2.61
CA GLU A 206 -49.44 -21.39 3.38
C GLU A 206 -50.90 -21.94 3.39
N PRO A 207 -51.80 -21.47 4.30
CA PRO A 207 -51.73 -21.16 5.75
C PRO A 207 -52.96 -21.76 6.50
N GLU A 208 -53.34 -21.20 7.68
CA GLU A 208 -54.56 -21.42 8.52
C GLU A 208 -54.56 -22.66 9.43
N GLU A 209 -55.20 -22.72 10.61
CA GLU A 209 -55.83 -21.82 11.60
C GLU A 209 -56.10 -22.70 12.86
N ASP A 210 -56.24 -22.06 14.02
CA ASP A 210 -57.02 -22.41 15.23
C ASP A 210 -57.16 -23.86 15.74
N ASP A 211 -56.65 -24.10 16.96
CA ASP A 211 -57.45 -24.20 18.22
C ASP A 211 -56.52 -24.36 19.46
#